data_AF-A0A250WUF3-F1
#
_entry.id   AF-A0A250WUF3-F1
#
_cell.length_a   1.000
_cell.length_b   1.000
_cell.length_c   1.000
_cell.angle_alpha   90.00
_cell.angle_beta   90.00
_cell.angle_gamma   90.00
#
_symmetry.space_group_name_H-M   'P 1'
#
loop_
_entity.id
_entity.type
_entity.pdbx_description
1 polymer ?
#
loop_
_entity_poly.entity_id
_entity_poly.type
_entity_poly.pdbx_seq_one_letter_code
_entity_poly.pdbx_strand_id
1 'polypeptide(L)'
;MSTLMKSQVSTSRISSSKPFSGCISPRPVKSVLVTRANAKEVEVVESVTKRQALITAFTASAALASSASPSYAFLGIGEDNVQDQYVKSTTDVLAKVQAIITLDRNDPTKDDQVKVLRKEINSWVATYRREPRVSGRPSYGNTYSALNTLAGHYNNFGTQAPIPKKRLERLNKEIADASLFLSKGR
;
A
#
# COMPACT_ATOMS: atom_id res chain seq x y z
N MET A 1 -58.77 -53.07 4.58
CA MET A 1 -59.13 -52.30 3.36
C MET A 1 -58.32 -51.01 3.42
N SER A 2 -57.12 -51.01 2.82
CA SER A 2 -56.86 -50.45 1.48
C SER A 2 -56.83 -48.91 1.55
N THR A 3 -55.79 -48.16 1.17
CA THR A 3 -54.57 -48.44 0.42
C THR A 3 -53.58 -47.30 0.69
N LEU A 4 -52.31 -47.68 0.79
CA LEU A 4 -51.10 -46.88 0.85
C LEU A 4 -50.89 -46.14 -0.51
N MET A 5 -50.96 -44.81 -0.57
CA MET A 5 -50.50 -44.04 -1.74
C MET A 5 -49.14 -43.40 -1.47
N LYS A 6 -48.11 -44.06 -1.99
CA LYS A 6 -46.77 -43.50 -2.23
C LYS A 6 -46.87 -42.59 -3.46
N SER A 7 -46.65 -41.29 -3.29
CA SER A 7 -46.35 -40.39 -4.41
C SER A 7 -44.83 -40.27 -4.51
N GLN A 8 -44.32 -40.76 -5.62
CA GLN A 8 -42.92 -40.78 -6.04
C GLN A 8 -42.76 -39.78 -7.19
N VAL A 9 -41.55 -39.20 -7.25
CA VAL A 9 -40.90 -38.58 -8.42
C VAL A 9 -41.40 -37.18 -8.84
N SER A 10 -40.54 -36.16 -8.65
CA SER A 10 -39.80 -35.60 -9.79
C SER A 10 -38.76 -34.59 -9.30
N THR A 11 -37.55 -35.07 -9.06
CA THR A 11 -36.35 -34.26 -8.92
C THR A 11 -35.95 -33.74 -10.30
N SER A 12 -36.33 -32.51 -10.63
CA SER A 12 -35.83 -31.83 -11.84
C SER A 12 -34.39 -31.37 -11.60
N ARG A 13 -33.48 -32.15 -12.16
CA ARG A 13 -32.04 -31.93 -12.34
C ARG A 13 -31.79 -30.57 -13.00
N ILE A 14 -31.33 -29.58 -12.23
CA ILE A 14 -30.88 -28.30 -12.78
C ILE A 14 -29.52 -28.51 -13.44
N SER A 15 -29.51 -28.16 -14.71
CA SER A 15 -28.44 -28.23 -15.70
C SER A 15 -27.11 -27.67 -15.19
N SER A 16 -26.06 -28.45 -15.44
CA SER A 16 -24.65 -28.10 -15.30
C SER A 16 -24.31 -26.85 -16.12
N SER A 17 -24.09 -25.72 -15.45
CA SER A 17 -23.45 -24.56 -16.04
C SER A 17 -21.96 -24.87 -16.28
N LYS A 18 -21.57 -24.88 -17.56
CA LYS A 18 -20.21 -25.08 -18.06
C LYS A 18 -19.22 -24.14 -17.35
N PRO A 19 -17.99 -24.59 -17.03
CA PRO A 19 -16.96 -23.68 -16.56
C PRO A 19 -16.60 -22.70 -17.68
N PHE A 20 -16.65 -21.41 -17.38
CA PHE A 20 -16.09 -20.35 -18.21
C PHE A 20 -14.57 -20.60 -18.33
N SER A 21 -14.17 -21.27 -19.41
CA SER A 21 -12.77 -21.38 -19.82
C SER A 21 -12.37 -20.05 -20.44
N GLY A 22 -12.05 -19.08 -19.59
CA GLY A 22 -11.48 -17.81 -20.02
C GLY A 22 -10.06 -18.04 -20.54
N CYS A 23 -9.90 -18.03 -21.86
CA CYS A 23 -8.60 -17.94 -22.51
C CYS A 23 -7.95 -16.61 -22.12
N ILE A 24 -7.14 -16.61 -21.06
CA ILE A 24 -6.24 -15.50 -20.74
C ILE A 24 -5.08 -15.61 -21.72
N SER A 25 -5.13 -14.86 -22.81
CA SER A 25 -3.98 -14.69 -23.69
C SER A 25 -2.90 -13.89 -22.94
N PRO A 26 -1.65 -14.36 -22.90
CA PRO A 26 -0.56 -13.57 -22.31
C PRO A 26 -0.33 -12.32 -23.18
N ARG A 27 -0.41 -11.14 -22.57
CA ARG A 27 -0.03 -9.89 -23.24
C ARG A 27 1.50 -9.89 -23.45
N PRO A 28 2.00 -9.52 -24.64
CA PRO A 28 3.43 -9.40 -24.86
C PRO A 28 3.99 -8.21 -24.09
N VAL A 29 4.94 -8.47 -23.20
CA VAL A 29 5.71 -7.44 -22.48
C VAL A 29 6.79 -6.94 -23.45
N LYS A 30 6.67 -5.69 -23.92
CA LYS A 30 7.74 -5.05 -24.69
C LYS A 30 8.84 -4.59 -23.73
N SER A 31 9.93 -5.35 -23.65
CA SER A 31 11.16 -4.94 -22.98
C SER A 31 11.87 -3.87 -23.82
N VAL A 32 11.81 -2.62 -23.38
CA VAL A 32 12.58 -1.52 -23.98
C VAL A 32 13.92 -1.42 -23.25
N LEU A 33 14.93 -2.06 -23.82
CA LEU A 33 16.34 -1.86 -23.48
C LEU A 33 16.79 -0.53 -24.09
N VAL A 34 16.96 0.50 -23.26
CA VAL A 34 17.70 1.72 -23.66
C VAL A 34 19.16 1.51 -23.29
N THR A 35 19.92 0.99 -24.25
CA THR A 35 21.39 1.04 -24.23
C THR A 35 21.79 2.24 -25.08
N ARG A 36 22.30 3.30 -24.44
CA ARG A 36 22.92 4.41 -25.16
C ARG A 36 24.43 4.37 -24.89
N ALA A 37 25.13 3.67 -25.78
CA ALA A 37 26.58 3.79 -25.91
C ALA A 37 26.88 4.97 -26.83
N ASN A 38 27.77 5.86 -26.39
CA ASN A 38 28.51 6.73 -27.30
C ASN A 38 29.98 6.64 -26.88
N ALA A 39 30.78 6.07 -27.78
CA ALA A 39 32.22 5.95 -27.69
C ALA A 39 32.83 6.85 -28.77
N LYS A 40 33.80 7.67 -28.36
CA LYS A 40 34.79 8.42 -29.17
C LYS A 40 35.78 9.01 -28.14
N GLU A 41 37.11 8.86 -28.14
CA GLU A 41 38.19 8.39 -29.05
C GLU A 41 39.43 8.16 -28.14
N VAL A 42 40.07 6.99 -28.10
CA VAL A 42 41.40 6.62 -28.64
C VAL A 42 42.55 7.65 -28.49
N GLU A 43 43.54 7.31 -27.65
CA GLU A 43 45.01 7.45 -27.83
C GLU A 43 45.68 6.58 -26.74
N VAL A 44 46.85 5.94 -26.82
CA VAL A 44 47.80 5.44 -27.85
C VAL A 44 48.59 4.33 -27.12
N VAL A 45 48.94 3.28 -27.86
CA VAL A 45 49.62 2.02 -27.48
C VAL A 45 51.12 2.27 -27.20
N GLU A 46 51.79 1.63 -26.21
CA GLU A 46 52.73 0.46 -26.31
C GLU A 46 53.73 0.64 -25.13
N SER A 47 54.42 -0.32 -24.51
CA SER A 47 54.72 -1.73 -24.70
C SER A 47 55.10 -2.29 -23.32
N VAL A 48 54.54 -3.42 -22.89
CA VAL A 48 55.03 -4.11 -21.68
C VAL A 48 55.86 -5.30 -22.10
N THR A 49 57.17 -5.10 -22.12
CA THR A 49 58.16 -6.14 -22.34
C THR A 49 58.20 -7.03 -21.10
N LYS A 50 57.67 -8.24 -21.25
CA LYS A 50 57.71 -9.29 -20.23
C LYS A 50 59.20 -9.62 -19.97
N ARG A 51 59.63 -9.53 -18.71
CA ARG A 51 60.93 -9.95 -18.12
C ARG A 51 61.96 -8.86 -17.83
N GLN A 52 61.62 -7.86 -17.01
CA GLN A 52 62.57 -7.22 -16.10
C GLN A 52 61.79 -6.96 -14.79
N ALA A 53 61.92 -7.84 -13.81
CA ALA A 53 62.87 -7.69 -12.69
C ALA A 53 62.44 -6.51 -11.80
N LEU A 54 61.66 -6.73 -10.74
CA LEU A 54 62.13 -7.03 -9.37
C LEU A 54 63.14 -5.98 -8.87
N ILE A 55 62.78 -5.35 -7.74
CA ILE A 55 63.59 -4.45 -6.86
C ILE A 55 63.53 -2.97 -7.26
N THR A 56 62.52 -2.20 -6.80
CA THR A 56 62.59 -1.14 -5.76
C THR A 56 61.28 -0.32 -5.94
N ALA A 57 60.59 0.30 -4.98
CA ALA A 57 60.86 0.63 -3.60
C ALA A 57 59.53 0.67 -2.81
N PHE A 58 59.66 0.37 -1.53
CA PHE A 58 58.69 0.45 -0.45
C PHE A 58 58.18 1.89 -0.27
N THR A 59 56.87 2.14 -0.38
CA THR A 59 56.04 3.24 0.20
C THR A 59 54.74 3.29 -0.63
N ALA A 60 53.51 3.27 -0.11
CA ALA A 60 52.99 3.33 1.24
C ALA A 60 51.67 2.55 1.27
N SER A 61 51.43 1.88 2.39
CA SER A 61 50.17 1.25 2.75
C SER A 61 49.00 2.25 2.74
N ALA A 62 47.86 1.85 2.18
CA ALA A 62 46.55 1.95 2.83
C ALA A 62 45.47 1.39 1.90
N ALA A 63 44.97 0.21 2.25
CA ALA A 63 43.81 -0.40 1.63
C ALA A 63 42.61 0.57 1.68
N LEU A 64 41.97 0.78 0.52
CA LEU A 64 40.68 1.44 0.41
C LEU A 64 39.61 0.51 1.01
N ALA A 65 39.49 0.53 2.35
CA ALA A 65 38.41 -0.11 3.06
C ALA A 65 37.13 0.70 2.82
N SER A 66 36.21 0.05 2.10
CA SER A 66 34.79 0.35 1.96
C SER A 66 34.24 1.34 2.98
N SER A 67 33.75 2.48 2.50
CA SER A 67 32.84 3.35 3.24
C SER A 67 31.52 2.61 3.48
N ALA A 68 31.51 1.71 4.47
CA ALA A 68 30.29 1.17 5.01
C ALA A 68 29.51 2.35 5.58
N SER A 69 28.41 2.71 4.91
CA SER A 69 27.48 3.72 5.41
C SER A 69 27.03 3.30 6.81
N PRO A 70 27.03 4.19 7.81
CA PRO A 70 26.56 3.84 9.14
C PRO A 70 25.10 3.40 9.03
N SER A 71 24.85 2.11 9.29
CA SER A 71 23.51 1.61 9.54
C SER A 71 23.05 2.23 10.86
N TYR A 72 22.03 3.08 10.80
CA TYR A 72 21.36 3.58 12.00
C TYR A 72 20.65 2.42 12.69
N ALA A 73 21.34 1.77 13.63
CA ALA A 73 20.70 1.00 14.69
C ALA A 73 20.13 2.01 15.69
N PHE A 74 18.85 2.36 15.49
CA PHE A 74 18.09 3.21 16.40
C PHE A 74 17.84 2.44 17.70
N LEU A 75 18.69 2.66 18.70
CA LEU A 75 18.51 2.22 20.08
C LEU A 75 17.38 3.04 20.72
N GLY A 76 16.13 2.59 20.52
CA GLY A 76 14.96 2.56 21.42
C GLY A 76 14.69 3.64 22.49
N ILE A 77 15.31 4.82 22.46
CA ILE A 77 15.07 5.89 23.44
C ILE A 77 14.46 7.08 22.68
N GLY A 78 13.13 7.13 22.65
CA GLY A 78 12.33 8.09 21.86
C GLY A 78 11.06 7.48 21.25
N GLU A 79 10.91 6.17 21.40
CA GLU A 79 9.95 5.27 20.75
C GLU A 79 8.48 5.51 21.11
N ASP A 80 8.19 5.87 22.36
CA ASP A 80 6.83 6.02 22.90
C ASP A 80 6.04 7.10 22.14
N ASN A 81 6.77 8.12 21.65
CA ASN A 81 6.20 9.23 20.89
C ASN A 81 5.48 8.75 19.62
N VAL A 82 5.98 7.72 18.93
CA VAL A 82 5.40 7.30 17.65
C VAL A 82 4.06 6.61 17.85
N GLN A 83 3.93 5.79 18.90
CA GLN A 83 2.66 5.12 19.22
C GLN A 83 1.60 6.11 19.69
N ASP A 84 1.97 7.05 20.57
CA ASP A 84 1.04 8.07 21.05
C ASP A 84 0.60 9.00 19.92
N GLN A 85 1.53 9.40 19.03
CA GLN A 85 1.19 10.16 17.83
C GLN A 85 0.32 9.36 16.88
N TYR A 86 0.57 8.04 16.74
CA TYR A 86 -0.26 7.16 15.92
C TYR A 86 -1.69 7.10 16.43
N VAL A 87 -1.89 6.89 17.73
CA VAL A 87 -3.23 6.86 18.32
C VAL A 87 -3.93 8.19 18.08
N LYS A 88 -3.29 9.32 18.41
CA LYS A 88 -3.85 10.67 18.21
C LYS A 88 -4.22 10.96 16.76
N SER A 89 -3.27 10.79 15.84
CA SER A 89 -3.50 11.09 14.43
C SER A 89 -4.55 10.17 13.80
N THR A 90 -4.60 8.90 14.21
CA THR A 90 -5.58 7.95 13.68
C THR A 90 -6.98 8.25 14.24
N THR A 91 -7.11 8.62 15.52
CA THR A 91 -8.39 9.07 16.07
C THR A 91 -8.88 10.33 15.37
N ASP A 92 -7.99 11.28 15.08
CA ASP A 92 -8.34 12.53 14.40
C ASP A 92 -8.82 12.28 12.96
N VAL A 93 -8.11 11.43 12.23
CA VAL A 93 -8.48 11.06 10.85
C VAL A 93 -9.83 10.31 10.83
N LEU A 94 -10.04 9.35 11.74
CA LEU A 94 -11.31 8.63 11.84
C LEU A 94 -12.48 9.56 12.19
N ALA A 95 -12.28 10.50 13.11
CA ALA A 95 -13.29 11.49 13.48
C ALA A 95 -13.67 12.39 12.29
N LYS A 96 -12.68 12.84 11.51
CA LYS A 96 -12.94 13.66 10.30
C LYS A 96 -13.66 12.88 9.22
N VAL A 97 -13.31 11.60 9.04
CA VAL A 97 -14.03 10.72 8.11
C VAL A 97 -15.50 10.59 8.52
N GLN A 98 -15.77 10.35 9.80
CA GLN A 98 -17.15 10.28 10.31
C GLN A 98 -17.89 11.61 10.08
N ALA A 99 -17.26 12.73 10.41
CA ALA A 99 -17.83 14.06 10.18
C ALA A 99 -18.23 14.25 8.71
N ILE A 100 -17.35 13.94 7.77
CA ILE A 100 -17.60 14.08 6.33
C ILE A 100 -18.73 13.17 5.83
N ILE A 101 -18.87 11.96 6.39
CA ILE A 101 -19.96 11.04 6.04
C ILE A 101 -21.30 11.56 6.57
N THR A 102 -21.30 12.22 7.74
CA THR A 102 -22.52 12.78 8.36
C THR A 102 -22.99 14.09 7.72
N LEU A 103 -22.12 14.79 7.00
CA LEU A 103 -22.49 16.05 6.32
C LEU A 103 -23.49 15.81 5.20
N ASP A 104 -24.44 16.74 5.10
CA ASP A 104 -25.40 16.74 3.99
C ASP A 104 -24.69 16.90 2.65
N ARG A 105 -25.31 16.37 1.60
CA ARG A 105 -24.79 16.46 0.23
C ARG A 105 -24.78 17.88 -0.33
N ASN A 106 -25.68 18.75 0.14
CA ASN A 106 -25.83 20.10 -0.38
C ASN A 106 -25.01 21.13 0.42
N ASP A 107 -24.21 20.68 1.40
CA ASP A 107 -23.39 21.57 2.20
C ASP A 107 -22.23 22.13 1.35
N PRO A 108 -22.11 23.47 1.20
CA PRO A 108 -21.04 24.08 0.42
C PRO A 108 -19.65 23.82 1.01
N THR A 109 -19.54 23.53 2.30
CA THR A 109 -18.26 23.27 2.99
C THR A 109 -17.71 21.88 2.71
N LYS A 110 -18.53 20.95 2.20
CA LYS A 110 -18.16 19.55 2.01
C LYS A 110 -16.97 19.38 1.07
N ASP A 111 -16.90 20.17 0.00
CA ASP A 111 -15.82 20.07 -0.97
C ASP A 111 -14.46 20.41 -0.36
N ASP A 112 -14.42 21.49 0.43
CA ASP A 112 -13.20 21.92 1.10
C ASP A 112 -12.77 20.95 2.20
N GLN A 113 -13.72 20.42 2.96
CA GLN A 113 -13.42 19.39 3.96
C GLN A 113 -12.87 18.10 3.32
N VAL A 114 -13.40 17.68 2.17
CA VAL A 114 -12.88 16.52 1.44
C VAL A 114 -11.48 16.79 0.89
N LYS A 115 -11.17 18.01 0.44
CA LYS A 115 -9.81 18.40 0.03
C LYS A 115 -8.83 18.34 1.20
N VAL A 116 -9.22 18.85 2.37
CA VAL A 116 -8.42 18.80 3.60
C VAL A 116 -8.20 17.34 4.00
N LEU A 117 -9.26 16.53 4.04
CA LEU A 117 -9.18 15.11 4.36
C LEU A 117 -8.20 14.38 3.44
N ARG A 118 -8.24 14.61 2.12
CA ARG A 118 -7.28 13.98 1.18
C ARG A 118 -5.82 14.30 1.52
N LYS A 119 -5.53 15.55 1.88
CA LYS A 119 -4.17 15.95 2.30
C LYS A 119 -3.75 15.22 3.57
N GLU A 120 -4.66 15.13 4.53
CA GLU A 120 -4.42 14.43 5.79
C GLU A 120 -4.23 12.92 5.62
N ILE A 121 -5.00 12.28 4.75
CA ILE A 121 -4.82 10.88 4.38
C ILE A 121 -3.41 10.67 3.85
N ASN A 122 -2.97 11.49 2.90
CA ASN A 122 -1.63 11.36 2.32
C ASN A 122 -0.54 11.59 3.35
N SER A 123 -0.71 12.57 4.24
CA SER A 123 0.22 12.83 5.36
C SER A 123 0.28 11.63 6.31
N TRP A 124 -0.87 11.12 6.76
CA TRP A 124 -0.98 9.98 7.66
C TRP A 124 -0.36 8.71 7.05
N VAL A 125 -0.66 8.41 5.78
CA VAL A 125 -0.08 7.26 5.08
C VAL A 125 1.43 7.44 4.91
N ALA A 126 1.91 8.63 4.54
CA ALA A 126 3.33 8.88 4.37
C ALA A 126 4.12 8.64 5.66
N THR A 127 3.56 9.04 6.80
CA THR A 127 4.15 8.84 8.13
C THR A 127 4.16 7.37 8.52
N TYR A 128 2.99 6.71 8.58
CA TYR A 128 2.89 5.41 9.25
C TYR A 128 3.17 4.20 8.36
N ARG A 129 3.18 4.35 7.03
CA ARG A 129 3.46 3.22 6.11
C ARG A 129 4.89 2.70 6.24
N ARG A 130 5.83 3.56 6.64
CA ARG A 130 7.25 3.19 6.79
C ARG A 130 7.58 2.64 8.18
N GLU A 131 6.66 2.78 9.12
CA GLU A 131 6.84 2.33 10.50
C GLU A 131 6.41 0.85 10.64
N PRO A 132 7.35 -0.11 10.76
CA PRO A 132 7.00 -1.53 10.82
C PRO A 132 6.15 -1.89 12.04
N ARG A 133 6.29 -1.12 13.13
CA ARG A 133 5.53 -1.32 14.37
C ARG A 133 4.06 -0.94 14.25
N VAL A 134 3.72 -0.04 13.33
CA VAL A 134 2.34 0.43 13.10
C VAL A 134 1.73 -0.28 11.89
N SER A 135 2.48 -0.42 10.80
CA SER A 135 1.98 -1.02 9.55
C SER A 135 1.49 -2.46 9.66
N GLY A 136 2.02 -3.25 10.62
CA GLY A 136 1.57 -4.62 10.88
C GLY A 136 0.29 -4.74 11.73
N ARG A 137 -0.23 -3.62 12.23
CA ARG A 137 -1.38 -3.58 13.15
C ARG A 137 -2.71 -3.70 12.40
N PRO A 138 -3.68 -4.50 12.88
CA PRO A 138 -5.04 -4.52 12.30
C PRO A 138 -5.71 -3.13 12.31
N SER A 139 -5.44 -2.26 13.29
CA SER A 139 -5.97 -0.89 13.29
C SER A 139 -5.54 -0.10 12.05
N TYR A 140 -4.27 -0.22 11.65
CA TYR A 140 -3.71 0.46 10.49
C TYR A 140 -4.33 -0.06 9.20
N GLY A 141 -4.41 -1.39 9.05
CA GLY A 141 -5.01 -2.02 7.87
C GLY A 141 -6.47 -1.61 7.66
N ASN A 142 -7.28 -1.65 8.71
CA ASN A 142 -8.69 -1.27 8.65
C ASN A 142 -8.87 0.23 8.34
N THR A 143 -8.07 1.09 8.97
CA THR A 143 -8.08 2.53 8.67
C THR A 143 -7.70 2.78 7.20
N TYR A 144 -6.62 2.18 6.72
CA TYR A 144 -6.17 2.34 5.33
C TYR A 144 -7.22 1.86 4.31
N SER A 145 -7.90 0.74 4.60
CA SER A 145 -9.04 0.24 3.79
C SER A 145 -10.16 1.27 3.70
N ALA A 146 -10.56 1.84 4.84
CA ALA A 146 -11.63 2.82 4.93
C ALA A 146 -11.26 4.10 4.16
N LEU A 147 -10.05 4.61 4.37
CA LEU A 147 -9.54 5.81 3.71
C LEU A 147 -9.47 5.64 2.20
N ASN A 148 -8.99 4.50 1.70
CA ASN A 148 -8.94 4.22 0.27
C ASN A 148 -10.33 4.06 -0.35
N THR A 149 -11.25 3.43 0.36
CA THR A 149 -12.65 3.32 -0.08
C THR A 149 -13.29 4.69 -0.24
N LEU A 150 -13.06 5.59 0.72
CA LEU A 150 -13.62 6.94 0.71
C LEU A 150 -12.94 7.83 -0.35
N ALA A 151 -11.60 7.85 -0.39
CA ALA A 151 -10.84 8.62 -1.36
C ALA A 151 -11.15 8.17 -2.80
N GLY A 152 -11.25 6.85 -3.03
CA GLY A 152 -11.62 6.29 -4.33
C GLY A 152 -13.03 6.68 -4.77
N HIS A 153 -13.99 6.79 -3.83
CA HIS A 153 -15.31 7.30 -4.16
C HIS A 153 -15.26 8.76 -4.61
N TYR A 154 -14.61 9.64 -3.85
CA TYR A 154 -14.56 11.04 -4.19
C TYR A 154 -13.72 11.34 -5.44
N ASN A 155 -12.74 10.50 -5.78
CA ASN A 155 -11.95 10.65 -7.00
C ASN A 155 -12.73 10.30 -8.26
N ASN A 156 -13.61 9.29 -8.19
CA ASN A 156 -14.39 8.83 -9.36
C ASN A 156 -15.73 9.56 -9.51
N PHE A 157 -16.39 9.89 -8.40
CA PHE A 157 -17.77 10.42 -8.42
C PHE A 157 -17.86 11.89 -8.00
N GLY A 158 -16.81 12.46 -7.39
CA GLY A 158 -16.84 13.80 -6.81
C GLY A 158 -17.65 13.87 -5.52
N THR A 159 -17.79 15.08 -4.98
CA THR A 159 -18.43 15.37 -3.67
C THR A 159 -19.95 15.47 -3.73
N GLN A 160 -20.52 15.59 -4.95
CA GLN A 160 -21.95 15.72 -5.21
C GLN A 160 -22.67 14.36 -5.24
N ALA A 161 -21.95 13.29 -5.56
CA ALA A 161 -22.52 11.96 -5.63
C ALA A 161 -22.68 11.36 -4.22
N PRO A 162 -23.84 10.78 -3.90
CA PRO A 162 -24.02 10.10 -2.62
C PRO A 162 -23.23 8.78 -2.58
N ILE A 163 -22.71 8.45 -1.39
CA ILE A 163 -22.05 7.17 -1.14
C ILE A 163 -23.10 6.04 -1.21
N PRO A 164 -22.90 4.99 -2.01
CA PRO A 164 -23.83 3.86 -2.05
C PRO A 164 -24.02 3.19 -0.67
N LYS A 165 -25.25 2.83 -0.31
CA LYS A 165 -25.61 2.29 1.02
C LYS A 165 -24.70 1.15 1.50
N LYS A 166 -24.52 0.13 0.64
CA LYS A 166 -23.65 -1.03 0.93
C LYS A 166 -22.19 -0.64 1.18
N ARG A 167 -21.69 0.42 0.51
CA ARG A 167 -20.34 0.93 0.72
C ARG A 167 -20.24 1.67 2.05
N LEU A 168 -21.26 2.47 2.38
CA LEU A 168 -21.37 3.19 3.65
C LEU A 168 -21.39 2.21 4.83
N GLU A 169 -22.16 1.14 4.75
CA GLU A 169 -22.20 0.08 5.78
C GLU A 169 -20.81 -0.55 6.01
N ARG A 170 -20.09 -0.88 4.92
CA ARG A 170 -18.71 -1.39 5.02
C ARG A 170 -17.78 -0.36 5.66
N LEU A 171 -17.89 0.90 5.26
CA LEU A 171 -17.05 1.99 5.77
C LEU A 171 -17.25 2.18 7.28
N ASN A 172 -18.50 2.19 7.73
CA ASN A 172 -18.84 2.27 9.15
C ASN A 172 -18.29 1.08 9.94
N LYS A 173 -18.36 -0.13 9.36
CA LYS A 173 -17.78 -1.32 9.99
C LYS A 173 -16.25 -1.22 10.11
N GLU A 174 -15.56 -0.84 9.05
CA GLU A 174 -14.10 -0.70 9.06
C GLU A 174 -13.63 0.38 10.06
N ILE A 175 -14.36 1.50 10.14
CA ILE A 175 -14.10 2.56 11.13
C ILE A 175 -14.32 2.05 12.56
N ALA A 176 -15.42 1.33 12.80
CA ALA A 176 -15.73 0.77 14.11
C ALA A 176 -14.65 -0.25 14.53
N ASP A 177 -14.29 -1.18 13.65
CA ASP A 177 -13.24 -2.16 13.90
C ASP A 177 -11.88 -1.49 14.12
N ALA A 178 -11.54 -0.45 13.36
CA ALA A 178 -10.30 0.33 13.56
C ALA A 178 -10.26 1.00 14.94
N SER A 179 -11.36 1.63 15.37
CA SER A 179 -11.46 2.26 16.69
C SER A 179 -11.36 1.23 17.82
N LEU A 180 -11.95 0.05 17.64
CA LEU A 180 -11.85 -1.05 18.59
C LEU A 180 -10.42 -1.55 18.71
N PHE A 181 -9.71 -1.76 17.60
CA PHE A 181 -8.31 -2.20 17.64
C PHE A 181 -7.39 -1.16 18.26
N LEU A 182 -7.59 0.14 17.95
CA LEU A 182 -6.85 1.24 18.58
C LEU A 182 -7.00 1.22 20.09
N SER A 183 -8.24 1.09 20.60
CA SER A 183 -8.50 1.01 22.04
C SER A 183 -7.82 -0.18 22.73
N LYS A 184 -7.53 -1.24 21.97
CA LYS A 184 -6.89 -2.47 22.44
C LYS A 184 -5.36 -2.44 22.25
N GLY A 185 -4.80 -1.35 21.74
CA GLY A 185 -3.37 -1.25 21.41
C GLY A 185 -2.94 -2.20 20.28
N ARG A 186 -3.88 -2.66 19.46
CA ARG A 186 -3.64 -3.53 18.31
C ARG A 186 -3.79 -2.80 17.01
#